data_AF-A0A8S8Z0I3-F1
#
_entry.id   AF-A0A8S8Z0I3-F1
#
_cell.length_a   1.000
_cell.length_b   1.000
_cell.length_c   1.000
_cell.angle_alpha   90.00
_cell.angle_beta   90.00
_cell.angle_gamma   90.00
#
_symmetry.space_group_name_H-M   'P 1'
#
loop_
_entity.id
_entity.type
_entity.pdbx_description
1 polymer ?
#
loop_
_entity_poly.entity_id
_entity_poly.type
_entity_poly.pdbx_seq_one_letter_code
_entity_poly.pdbx_strand_id
1 'polypeptide(L)'
;MIFSVMASPNRIDILRILNSKGPLTYSELKSLAGFKSKKESGKFAYHLRKLLRQSLVALNKSERRYTITNLGKLVLSLARQIEERSIIESGKMYVRTSHDSIEEFNSHKIIQSLVREGSLPLELAQKITEEVENRIYKYQTAYLTGSLIRELVNSVLLEHGYEEYRHKLARVGLPAFEVQETISNAENLDSGIESLLFNTGQTVFAEYLLTNTLPKDIADSHLSGDLHITRPGLWSLLPDSIFINIKELIEDGIDLKGKALSVSKLTSIKTLSNLSSALSMIISLIAKEASQEVIMDGLVSLLSKYSKNLSELEEKLVNSFIMSSTAFKFNKLRRLYHLRYHLVLNKKL
;
A
#
# COMPACT_ATOMS: atom_id res chain seq x y z
N MET A 1 35.04 -7.75 -32.19
CA MET A 1 35.06 -6.45 -31.48
C MET A 1 33.82 -6.33 -30.63
N ILE A 2 34.01 -5.97 -29.34
CA ILE A 2 32.95 -5.84 -28.33
C ILE A 2 31.86 -4.84 -28.76
N PHE A 3 32.24 -3.74 -29.43
CA PHE A 3 31.29 -2.76 -29.98
C PHE A 3 30.26 -3.35 -30.95
N SER A 4 30.65 -4.39 -31.71
CA SER A 4 29.73 -5.09 -32.60
C SER A 4 28.62 -5.86 -31.87
N VAL A 5 28.73 -6.04 -30.54
CA VAL A 5 27.70 -6.63 -29.67
C VAL A 5 26.66 -5.59 -29.29
N MET A 6 27.09 -4.38 -28.93
CA MET A 6 26.21 -3.29 -28.48
C MET A 6 25.26 -2.81 -29.58
N ALA A 7 25.64 -2.94 -30.84
CA ALA A 7 24.84 -2.52 -32.00
C ALA A 7 23.55 -3.33 -32.25
N SER A 8 23.15 -4.30 -31.41
CA SER A 8 21.87 -5.02 -31.58
C SER A 8 21.07 -5.04 -30.28
N PRO A 9 19.83 -4.54 -30.29
CA PRO A 9 18.93 -4.54 -29.13
C PRO A 9 18.79 -5.91 -28.48
N ASN A 10 18.56 -6.96 -29.29
CA ASN A 10 18.41 -8.34 -28.81
C ASN A 10 19.55 -8.84 -27.93
N ARG A 11 20.80 -8.41 -28.18
CA ARG A 11 21.96 -8.84 -27.38
C ARG A 11 22.05 -8.08 -26.06
N ILE A 12 21.70 -6.80 -26.06
CA ILE A 12 21.56 -6.00 -24.84
C ILE A 12 20.43 -6.55 -23.98
N ASP A 13 19.29 -6.91 -24.58
CA ASP A 13 18.16 -7.51 -23.87
C ASP A 13 18.52 -8.85 -23.22
N ILE A 14 19.26 -9.72 -23.94
CA ILE A 14 19.77 -10.98 -23.35
C ILE A 14 20.67 -10.71 -22.13
N LEU A 15 21.58 -9.73 -22.21
CA LEU A 15 22.42 -9.33 -21.07
C LEU A 15 21.57 -8.77 -19.91
N ARG A 16 20.56 -7.94 -20.21
CA ARG A 16 19.64 -7.36 -19.22
C ARG A 16 18.83 -8.43 -18.49
N ILE A 17 18.33 -9.43 -19.21
CA ILE A 17 17.59 -10.56 -18.64
C ILE A 17 18.50 -11.38 -17.72
N LEU A 18 19.71 -11.75 -18.16
CA LEU A 18 20.65 -12.50 -17.32
C LEU A 18 21.10 -11.71 -16.08
N ASN A 19 21.22 -10.38 -16.18
CA ASN A 19 21.58 -9.53 -15.05
C ASN A 19 20.45 -9.40 -14.01
N SER A 20 19.19 -9.40 -14.46
CA SER A 20 18.02 -9.23 -13.58
C SER A 20 17.48 -10.54 -13.01
N LYS A 21 17.48 -11.62 -13.79
CA LYS A 21 16.91 -12.93 -13.43
C LYS A 21 17.96 -13.94 -12.97
N GLY A 22 19.25 -13.64 -13.14
CA GLY A 22 20.34 -14.54 -12.80
C GLY A 22 20.52 -15.69 -13.81
N PRO A 23 21.08 -16.84 -13.37
CA PRO A 23 21.43 -17.95 -14.25
C PRO A 23 20.21 -18.62 -14.91
N LEU A 24 20.16 -18.67 -16.24
CA LEU A 24 19.01 -19.21 -17.00
C LEU A 24 19.41 -20.29 -18.01
N THR A 25 18.52 -21.27 -18.22
CA THR A 25 18.68 -22.28 -19.29
C THR A 25 18.45 -21.66 -20.68
N TYR A 26 18.84 -22.39 -21.73
CA TYR A 26 18.64 -21.94 -23.12
C TYR A 26 17.18 -21.62 -23.42
N SER A 27 16.25 -22.49 -23.01
CA SER A 27 14.81 -22.36 -23.30
C SER A 27 14.17 -21.20 -22.55
N GLU A 28 14.52 -21.02 -21.27
CA GLU A 28 14.04 -19.89 -20.46
C GLU A 28 14.53 -18.55 -21.03
N LEU A 29 15.83 -18.46 -21.32
CA LEU A 29 16.42 -17.24 -21.86
C LEU A 29 15.87 -16.89 -23.24
N LYS A 30 15.66 -17.90 -24.10
CA LYS A 30 15.04 -17.73 -25.42
C LYS A 30 13.62 -17.17 -25.31
N SER A 31 12.80 -17.75 -24.42
CA SER A 31 11.41 -17.35 -24.21
C SER A 31 11.31 -15.92 -23.66
N LEU A 32 12.12 -15.60 -22.64
CA LEU A 32 12.16 -14.27 -22.02
C LEU A 32 12.67 -13.18 -22.96
N ALA A 33 13.60 -13.52 -23.86
CA ALA A 33 14.10 -12.60 -24.88
C ALA A 33 13.13 -12.41 -26.07
N GLY A 34 11.92 -12.96 -26.01
CA GLY A 34 10.86 -12.73 -27.00
C GLY A 34 10.91 -13.62 -28.24
N PHE A 35 11.85 -14.57 -28.33
CA PHE A 35 11.96 -15.49 -29.47
C PHE A 35 11.05 -16.70 -29.26
N LYS A 36 9.76 -16.57 -29.53
CA LYS A 36 8.76 -17.62 -29.20
C LYS A 36 8.68 -18.74 -30.23
N SER A 37 8.95 -18.46 -31.51
CA SER A 37 8.72 -19.46 -32.57
C SER A 37 9.89 -20.45 -32.74
N LYS A 38 9.61 -21.61 -33.37
CA LYS A 38 10.66 -22.59 -33.72
C LYS A 38 11.63 -22.06 -34.78
N LYS A 39 11.11 -21.25 -35.73
CA LYS A 39 11.87 -20.61 -36.82
C LYS A 39 12.89 -19.59 -36.30
N GLU A 40 12.62 -18.96 -35.17
CA GLU A 40 13.48 -17.95 -34.53
C GLU A 40 14.62 -18.54 -33.68
N SER A 41 14.62 -19.85 -33.45
CA SER A 41 15.64 -20.53 -32.63
C SER A 41 17.06 -20.30 -33.17
N GLY A 42 17.22 -20.31 -34.49
CA GLY A 42 18.52 -20.07 -35.14
C GLY A 42 19.03 -18.65 -34.93
N LYS A 43 18.13 -17.66 -34.94
CA LYS A 43 18.44 -16.24 -34.71
C LYS A 43 18.86 -16.00 -33.26
N PHE A 44 18.14 -16.58 -32.30
CA PHE A 44 18.55 -16.52 -30.89
C PHE A 44 19.92 -17.20 -30.65
N ALA A 45 20.12 -18.41 -31.20
CA ALA A 45 21.40 -19.12 -31.10
C ALA A 45 22.56 -18.31 -31.71
N TYR A 46 22.31 -17.54 -32.76
CA TYR A 46 23.31 -16.64 -33.34
C TYR A 46 23.71 -15.53 -32.35
N HIS A 47 22.73 -14.85 -31.75
CA HIS A 47 23.00 -13.78 -30.77
C HIS A 47 23.74 -14.33 -29.54
N LEU A 48 23.28 -15.45 -28.98
CA LEU A 48 23.90 -16.08 -27.81
C LEU A 48 25.33 -16.55 -28.09
N ARG A 49 25.59 -17.20 -29.24
CA ARG A 49 26.95 -17.57 -29.65
C ARG A 49 27.87 -16.37 -29.80
N LYS A 50 27.36 -15.23 -30.23
CA LYS A 50 28.17 -14.00 -30.36
C LYS A 50 28.49 -13.40 -29.00
N LEU A 51 27.59 -13.49 -28.02
CA LEU A 51 27.83 -13.09 -26.63
C LEU A 51 28.86 -13.99 -25.93
N LEU A 52 28.76 -15.32 -26.11
CA LEU A 52 29.72 -16.30 -25.60
C LEU A 52 31.13 -16.06 -26.19
N ARG A 53 31.22 -15.84 -27.51
CA ARG A 53 32.49 -15.58 -28.22
C ARG A 53 33.19 -14.28 -27.80
N GLN A 54 32.48 -13.35 -27.18
CA GLN A 54 33.07 -12.10 -26.66
C GLN A 54 33.19 -12.13 -25.14
N SER A 55 32.99 -13.30 -24.51
CA SER A 55 33.10 -13.48 -23.06
C SER A 55 32.18 -12.58 -22.24
N LEU A 56 31.04 -12.16 -22.80
CA LEU A 56 30.03 -11.34 -22.11
C LEU A 56 29.00 -12.20 -21.37
N VAL A 57 28.84 -13.43 -21.84
CA VAL A 57 28.03 -14.48 -21.22
C VAL A 57 28.91 -15.72 -21.07
N ALA A 58 28.75 -16.44 -19.97
CA ALA A 58 29.36 -17.74 -19.73
C ALA A 58 28.30 -18.83 -19.66
N LEU A 59 28.66 -20.07 -19.98
CA LEU A 59 27.81 -21.25 -19.81
C LEU A 59 28.41 -22.12 -18.71
N ASN A 60 27.65 -22.32 -17.63
CA ASN A 60 27.95 -23.36 -16.67
C ASN A 60 27.57 -24.73 -17.27
N LYS A 61 28.56 -25.57 -17.57
CA LYS A 61 28.35 -26.86 -18.25
C LYS A 61 27.66 -27.89 -17.34
N SER A 62 27.85 -27.85 -16.03
CA SER A 62 27.21 -28.79 -15.10
C SER A 62 25.72 -28.51 -14.97
N GLU A 63 25.36 -27.25 -14.79
CA GLU A 63 23.97 -26.81 -14.57
C GLU A 63 23.21 -26.49 -15.88
N ARG A 64 23.91 -26.43 -17.02
CA ARG A 64 23.37 -26.00 -18.32
C ARG A 64 22.70 -24.63 -18.29
N ARG A 65 23.23 -23.73 -17.44
CA ARG A 65 22.73 -22.36 -17.24
C ARG A 65 23.73 -21.33 -17.75
N TYR A 66 23.22 -20.31 -18.43
CA TYR A 66 23.98 -19.15 -18.89
C TYR A 66 23.99 -18.07 -17.82
N THR A 67 25.12 -17.41 -17.64
CA THR A 67 25.32 -16.32 -16.69
C THR A 67 25.99 -15.12 -17.35
N ILE A 68 25.68 -13.91 -16.90
CA ILE A 68 26.39 -12.71 -17.34
C ILE A 68 27.76 -12.65 -16.66
N THR A 69 28.82 -12.32 -17.40
CA THR A 69 30.16 -12.14 -16.85
C THR A 69 30.35 -10.71 -16.31
N ASN A 70 31.44 -10.46 -15.57
CA ASN A 70 31.79 -9.11 -15.13
C ASN A 70 32.00 -8.15 -16.32
N LEU A 71 32.61 -8.63 -17.40
CA LEU A 71 32.74 -7.87 -18.64
C LEU A 71 31.37 -7.61 -19.29
N GLY A 72 30.46 -8.59 -19.28
CA GLY A 72 29.08 -8.42 -19.71
C GLY A 72 28.35 -7.35 -18.91
N LYS A 73 28.51 -7.32 -17.58
CA LYS A 73 27.95 -6.28 -16.70
C LYS A 73 28.51 -4.90 -17.02
N LEU A 74 29.82 -4.78 -17.25
CA LEU A 74 30.47 -3.52 -17.63
C LEU A 74 29.98 -3.02 -19.01
N VAL A 75 29.85 -3.91 -20.00
CA VAL A 75 29.31 -3.52 -21.31
C VAL A 75 27.85 -3.11 -21.21
N LEU A 76 27.06 -3.78 -20.37
CA LEU A 76 25.66 -3.41 -20.12
C LEU A 76 25.55 -2.04 -19.42
N SER A 77 26.42 -1.75 -18.45
CA SER A 77 26.43 -0.44 -17.78
C SER A 77 26.88 0.68 -18.71
N LEU A 78 27.91 0.45 -19.54
CA LEU A 78 28.36 1.41 -20.55
C LEU A 78 27.32 1.63 -21.64
N ALA A 79 26.62 0.57 -22.09
CA ALA A 79 25.51 0.70 -23.04
C ALA A 79 24.44 1.63 -22.47
N ARG A 80 24.06 1.42 -21.20
CA ARG A 80 23.10 2.26 -20.50
C ARG A 80 23.59 3.70 -20.38
N GLN A 81 24.85 3.92 -20.01
CA GLN A 81 25.41 5.28 -19.90
C GLN A 81 25.43 6.01 -21.25
N ILE A 82 25.76 5.31 -22.34
CA ILE A 82 25.75 5.89 -23.70
C ILE A 82 24.33 6.21 -24.14
N GLU A 83 23.36 5.33 -23.85
CA GLU A 83 21.94 5.57 -24.11
C GLU A 83 21.40 6.75 -23.27
N GLU A 84 21.75 6.82 -21.99
CA GLU A 84 21.42 7.94 -21.10
C GLU A 84 22.03 9.26 -21.62
N ARG A 85 23.29 9.25 -22.07
CA ARG A 85 23.95 10.44 -22.64
C ARG A 85 23.37 10.84 -24.01
N SER A 86 23.06 9.90 -24.88
CA SER A 86 22.46 10.19 -26.18
C SER A 86 21.04 10.77 -26.04
N ILE A 87 20.31 10.35 -25.00
CA ILE A 87 19.03 10.94 -24.61
C ILE A 87 19.22 12.40 -24.20
N ILE A 88 20.17 12.68 -23.30
CA ILE A 88 20.47 14.05 -22.85
C ILE A 88 20.89 14.94 -24.04
N GLU A 89 21.75 14.43 -24.93
CA GLU A 89 22.20 15.15 -26.14
C GLU A 89 21.07 15.35 -27.17
N SER A 90 20.06 14.47 -27.19
CA SER A 90 18.88 14.62 -28.06
C SER A 90 17.90 15.71 -27.58
N GLY A 91 18.10 16.28 -26.39
CA GLY A 91 17.21 17.26 -25.77
C GLY A 91 15.88 16.67 -25.28
N LYS A 92 15.66 15.36 -25.44
CA LYS A 92 14.47 14.67 -24.95
C LYS A 92 14.66 14.27 -23.50
N MET A 93 13.61 14.49 -22.72
CA MET A 93 13.61 14.22 -21.29
C MET A 93 12.58 13.13 -20.99
N TYR A 94 12.96 12.15 -20.17
CA TYR A 94 12.09 11.02 -19.82
C TYR A 94 11.75 11.03 -18.34
N VAL A 95 10.57 10.50 -18.03
CA VAL A 95 10.04 10.40 -16.67
C VAL A 95 9.72 8.94 -16.37
N ARG A 96 10.27 8.43 -15.26
CA ARG A 96 9.81 7.18 -14.66
C ARG A 96 8.52 7.44 -13.91
N THR A 97 7.44 6.82 -14.38
CA THR A 97 6.13 6.93 -13.78
C THR A 97 6.03 6.05 -12.52
N SER A 98 4.97 6.24 -11.75
CA SER A 98 4.63 5.38 -10.61
C SER A 98 4.31 3.93 -10.99
N HIS A 99 4.12 3.62 -12.28
CA HIS A 99 3.83 2.28 -12.79
C HIS A 99 5.09 1.58 -13.35
N ASP A 100 6.29 2.06 -13.01
CA ASP A 100 7.57 1.57 -13.52
C ASP A 100 7.72 1.61 -15.06
N SER A 101 6.88 2.39 -15.75
CA SER A 101 7.08 2.77 -17.16
C SER A 101 8.00 3.98 -17.27
N ILE A 102 8.77 4.05 -18.36
CA ILE A 102 9.52 5.24 -18.75
C ILE A 102 8.76 5.88 -19.92
N GLU A 103 8.36 7.12 -19.74
CA GLU A 103 7.60 7.89 -20.72
C GLU A 103 8.32 9.20 -21.06
N GLU A 104 8.07 9.76 -22.23
CA GLU A 104 8.56 11.09 -22.58
C GLU A 104 7.91 12.15 -21.67
N PHE A 105 8.69 13.13 -21.24
CA PHE A 105 8.22 14.22 -20.40
C PHE A 105 7.12 15.01 -21.11
N ASN A 106 6.05 15.27 -20.38
CA ASN A 106 4.93 16.06 -20.87
C ASN A 106 4.48 17.01 -19.75
N SER A 107 4.78 18.30 -19.92
CA SER A 107 4.43 19.36 -18.97
C SER A 107 2.92 19.51 -18.77
N HIS A 108 2.10 19.11 -19.76
CA HIS A 108 0.64 19.13 -19.63
C HIS A 108 0.12 18.23 -18.51
N LYS A 109 0.84 17.15 -18.16
CA LYS A 109 0.49 16.31 -17.00
C LYS A 109 0.67 17.06 -15.67
N ILE A 110 1.61 18.01 -15.60
CA ILE A 110 1.80 18.88 -14.43
C ILE A 110 0.61 19.83 -14.29
N ILE A 111 0.21 20.49 -15.39
CA ILE A 111 -0.96 21.38 -15.43
C ILE A 111 -2.21 20.64 -14.94
N GLN A 112 -2.48 19.46 -15.51
CA GLN A 112 -3.63 18.63 -15.12
C GLN A 112 -3.62 18.29 -13.64
N SER A 113 -2.45 17.97 -13.09
CA SER A 113 -2.32 17.62 -11.68
C SER A 113 -2.51 18.85 -10.78
N LEU A 114 -1.95 20.01 -11.12
CA LEU A 114 -2.16 21.27 -10.41
C LEU A 114 -3.65 21.66 -10.38
N VAL A 115 -4.35 21.57 -11.51
CA VAL A 115 -5.78 21.92 -11.59
C VAL A 115 -6.63 20.89 -10.84
N ARG A 116 -6.42 19.59 -11.07
CA ARG A 116 -7.28 18.53 -10.51
C ARG A 116 -7.05 18.29 -9.03
N GLU A 117 -5.80 18.21 -8.60
CA GLU A 117 -5.43 17.85 -7.22
C GLU A 117 -5.26 19.12 -6.36
N GLY A 118 -4.59 20.14 -6.89
CA GLY A 118 -4.35 21.40 -6.19
C GLY A 118 -5.52 22.39 -6.24
N SER A 119 -6.47 22.21 -7.16
CA SER A 119 -7.55 23.19 -7.42
C SER A 119 -7.02 24.57 -7.83
N LEU A 120 -5.89 24.63 -8.54
CA LEU A 120 -5.35 25.91 -9.05
C LEU A 120 -6.17 26.42 -10.25
N PRO A 121 -6.33 27.75 -10.39
CA PRO A 121 -6.76 28.34 -11.65
C PRO A 121 -5.83 27.94 -12.79
N LEU A 122 -6.39 27.70 -13.98
CA LEU A 122 -5.64 27.20 -15.14
C LEU A 122 -4.46 28.11 -15.51
N GLU A 123 -4.66 29.42 -15.51
CA GLU A 123 -3.61 30.41 -15.82
C GLU A 123 -2.43 30.32 -14.85
N LEU A 124 -2.72 30.20 -13.55
CA LEU A 124 -1.67 30.05 -12.53
C LEU A 124 -0.96 28.70 -12.68
N ALA A 125 -1.71 27.63 -12.94
CA ALA A 125 -1.14 26.30 -13.16
C ALA A 125 -0.19 26.27 -14.38
N GLN A 126 -0.53 26.98 -15.46
CA GLN A 126 0.34 27.15 -16.63
C GLN A 126 1.64 27.88 -16.27
N LYS A 127 1.54 29.02 -15.57
CA LYS A 127 2.71 29.80 -15.15
C LYS A 127 3.67 28.99 -14.27
N ILE A 128 3.13 28.30 -13.26
CA ILE A 128 3.94 27.44 -12.37
C ILE A 128 4.56 26.29 -13.16
N THR A 129 3.83 25.69 -14.10
CA THR A 129 4.34 24.60 -14.93
C THR A 129 5.49 25.06 -15.82
N GLU A 130 5.37 26.22 -16.47
CA GLU A 130 6.42 26.77 -17.33
C GLU A 130 7.73 26.98 -16.56
N GLU A 131 7.65 27.48 -15.33
CA GLU A 131 8.83 27.63 -14.49
C GLU A 131 9.44 26.28 -14.07
N VAL A 132 8.59 25.32 -13.68
CA VAL A 132 9.04 23.96 -13.34
C VAL A 132 9.71 23.29 -14.54
N GLU A 133 9.14 23.43 -15.73
CA GLU A 133 9.68 22.92 -16.99
C GLU A 133 11.08 23.52 -17.26
N ASN A 134 11.21 24.84 -17.14
CA ASN A 134 12.50 25.52 -17.29
C ASN A 134 13.55 25.05 -16.28
N ARG A 135 13.17 24.71 -15.04
CA ARG A 135 14.09 24.14 -14.04
C ARG A 135 14.48 22.71 -14.39
N ILE A 136 13.53 21.89 -14.81
CA ILE A 136 13.75 20.50 -15.20
C ILE A 136 14.80 20.39 -16.31
N TYR A 137 14.70 21.24 -17.34
CA TYR A 137 15.67 21.25 -18.44
C TYR A 137 17.09 21.68 -18.01
N LYS A 138 17.23 22.45 -16.92
CA LYS A 138 18.55 22.85 -16.39
C LYS A 138 19.29 21.73 -15.66
N TYR A 139 18.59 20.74 -15.10
CA TYR A 139 19.23 19.70 -14.28
C TYR A 139 20.01 18.65 -15.09
N GLN A 140 19.85 18.58 -16.42
CA GLN A 140 20.57 17.66 -17.31
C GLN A 140 20.57 16.18 -16.86
N THR A 141 19.52 15.75 -16.15
CA THR A 141 19.39 14.36 -15.66
C THR A 141 18.84 13.44 -16.74
N ALA A 142 19.34 12.21 -16.82
CA ALA A 142 18.88 11.22 -17.80
C ALA A 142 17.39 10.85 -17.69
N TYR A 143 16.84 10.86 -16.48
CA TYR A 143 15.42 10.67 -16.21
C TYR A 143 15.03 11.30 -14.86
N LEU A 144 13.81 11.83 -14.77
CA LEU A 144 13.21 12.22 -13.48
C LEU A 144 12.16 11.21 -13.06
N THR A 145 11.83 11.18 -11.77
CA THR A 145 10.67 10.45 -11.28
C THR A 145 9.49 11.41 -11.14
N GLY A 146 8.25 10.90 -11.25
CA GLY A 146 7.07 11.71 -10.92
C GLY A 146 7.12 12.29 -9.51
N SER A 147 7.82 11.61 -8.58
CA SER A 147 8.14 12.09 -7.23
C SER A 147 8.94 13.37 -7.21
N LEU A 148 10.07 13.37 -7.93
CA LEU A 148 10.94 14.52 -7.97
C LEU A 148 10.29 15.71 -8.68
N ILE A 149 9.49 15.45 -9.73
CA ILE A 149 8.69 16.50 -10.37
C ILE A 149 7.69 17.10 -9.38
N ARG A 150 7.01 16.28 -8.58
CA ARG A 150 6.08 16.74 -7.53
C ARG A 150 6.79 17.64 -6.51
N GLU A 151 7.97 17.24 -6.06
CA GLU A 151 8.78 18.02 -5.11
C GLU A 151 9.21 19.37 -5.71
N LEU A 152 9.63 19.40 -6.98
CA LEU A 152 9.95 20.64 -7.69
C LEU A 152 8.74 21.57 -7.79
N VAL A 153 7.57 21.03 -8.15
CA VAL A 153 6.32 21.81 -8.19
C VAL A 153 6.02 22.41 -6.82
N ASN A 154 6.09 21.60 -5.75
CA ASN A 154 5.85 22.07 -4.39
C ASN A 154 6.87 23.13 -3.94
N SER A 155 8.14 23.04 -4.35
CA SER A 155 9.16 24.08 -4.11
C SER A 155 8.77 25.39 -4.80
N VAL A 156 8.40 25.35 -6.09
CA VAL A 156 8.03 26.56 -6.83
C VAL A 156 6.77 27.22 -6.25
N LEU A 157 5.79 26.43 -5.80
CA LEU A 157 4.61 26.94 -5.10
C LEU A 157 4.98 27.68 -3.81
N LEU A 158 5.88 27.11 -3.00
CA LEU A 158 6.36 27.74 -1.76
C LEU A 158 7.11 29.04 -2.03
N GLU A 159 7.96 29.08 -3.05
CA GLU A 159 8.71 30.29 -3.43
C GLU A 159 7.80 31.46 -3.83
N HIS A 160 6.60 31.14 -4.35
CA HIS A 160 5.57 32.13 -4.68
C HIS A 160 4.59 32.43 -3.54
N GLY A 161 4.78 31.85 -2.35
CA GLY A 161 3.88 32.02 -1.20
C GLY A 161 2.56 31.26 -1.30
N TYR A 162 2.45 30.29 -2.22
CA TYR A 162 1.23 29.50 -2.43
C TYR A 162 1.17 28.25 -1.54
N GLU A 163 1.29 28.44 -0.22
CA GLU A 163 1.29 27.35 0.77
C GLU A 163 0.01 26.50 0.71
N GLU A 164 -1.13 27.13 0.48
CA GLU A 164 -2.45 26.49 0.45
C GLU A 164 -2.54 25.41 -0.63
N TYR A 165 -1.98 25.71 -1.82
CA TYR A 165 -1.92 24.76 -2.93
C TYR A 165 -0.88 23.67 -2.68
N ARG A 166 0.26 24.02 -2.06
CA ARG A 166 1.29 23.05 -1.66
C ARG A 166 0.73 22.01 -0.69
N HIS A 167 -0.09 22.40 0.29
CA HIS A 167 -0.68 21.45 1.25
C HIS A 167 -1.53 20.39 0.54
N LYS A 168 -2.31 20.76 -0.47
CA LYS A 168 -3.13 19.83 -1.26
C LYS A 168 -2.31 18.85 -2.10
N LEU A 169 -1.12 19.26 -2.51
CA LEU A 169 -0.20 18.47 -3.37
C LEU A 169 0.91 17.78 -2.57
N ALA A 170 0.96 18.02 -1.26
CA ALA A 170 1.92 17.41 -0.37
C ALA A 170 1.72 15.91 -0.35
N ARG A 171 2.83 15.18 -0.30
CA ARG A 171 2.79 13.75 -0.08
C ARG A 171 2.71 13.49 1.41
N VAL A 172 1.82 12.58 1.75
CA VAL A 172 1.70 12.02 3.09
C VAL A 172 2.34 10.64 3.09
N GLY A 173 3.16 10.35 4.09
CA GLY A 173 4.00 9.17 4.11
C GLY A 173 5.08 9.21 5.18
N LEU A 174 5.76 8.08 5.31
CA LEU A 174 6.91 7.96 6.19
C LEU A 174 8.22 8.18 5.41
N PRO A 175 9.22 8.84 5.99
CA PRO A 175 10.58 8.82 5.49
C PRO A 175 11.09 7.39 5.29
N ALA A 176 11.88 7.16 4.23
CA ALA A 176 12.38 5.83 3.89
C ALA A 176 13.18 5.18 5.03
N PHE A 177 13.91 5.99 5.81
CA PHE A 177 14.65 5.52 6.97
C PHE A 177 13.73 5.00 8.08
N GLU A 178 12.63 5.69 8.38
CA GLU A 178 11.65 5.26 9.38
C GLU A 178 10.94 3.97 8.96
N VAL A 179 10.64 3.83 7.66
CA VAL A 179 10.10 2.57 7.11
C VAL A 179 11.10 1.44 7.30
N GLN A 180 12.39 1.67 7.01
CA GLN A 180 13.43 0.67 7.21
C GLN A 180 13.55 0.27 8.69
N GLU A 181 13.58 1.23 9.60
CA GLU A 181 13.64 0.99 11.05
C GLU A 181 12.41 0.19 11.54
N THR A 182 11.22 0.56 11.09
CA THR A 182 9.97 -0.12 11.42
C THR A 182 9.99 -1.59 10.97
N ILE A 183 10.51 -1.86 9.76
CA ILE A 183 10.67 -3.22 9.24
C ILE A 183 11.72 -4.00 10.02
N SER A 184 12.87 -3.39 10.33
CA SER A 184 13.93 -4.03 11.10
C SER A 184 13.50 -4.38 12.53
N ASN A 185 12.60 -3.59 13.12
CA ASN A 185 12.07 -3.82 14.46
C ASN A 185 10.77 -4.66 14.48
N ALA A 186 10.34 -5.22 13.34
CA ALA A 186 9.07 -5.92 13.22
C ALA A 186 8.92 -7.14 14.15
N GLU A 187 10.03 -7.79 14.52
CA GLU A 187 10.04 -8.95 15.43
C GLU A 187 9.63 -8.59 16.87
N ASN A 188 9.78 -7.31 17.26
CA ASN A 188 9.44 -6.82 18.59
C ASN A 188 7.99 -6.34 18.71
N LEU A 189 7.16 -6.53 17.67
CA LEU A 189 5.76 -6.08 17.65
C LEU A 189 4.81 -7.15 18.23
N ASP A 190 3.95 -6.72 19.17
CA ASP A 190 3.00 -7.57 19.90
C ASP A 190 2.05 -8.41 19.02
N SER A 191 1.82 -8.00 17.77
CA SER A 191 0.90 -8.67 16.83
C SER A 191 1.51 -8.86 15.44
N GLY A 192 2.85 -8.91 15.36
CA GLY A 192 3.60 -9.18 14.13
C GLY A 192 3.32 -8.18 13.00
N ILE A 193 3.29 -8.67 11.76
CA ILE A 193 3.16 -7.87 10.52
C ILE A 193 1.87 -7.05 10.49
N GLU A 194 0.79 -7.56 11.08
CA GLU A 194 -0.49 -6.88 11.15
C GLU A 194 -0.40 -5.54 11.88
N SER A 195 0.30 -5.51 13.02
CA SER A 195 0.56 -4.27 13.77
C SER A 195 1.40 -3.29 12.96
N LEU A 196 2.41 -3.79 12.24
CA LEU A 196 3.28 -2.98 11.39
C LEU A 196 2.49 -2.26 10.28
N LEU A 197 1.71 -3.01 9.50
CA LEU A 197 0.90 -2.46 8.41
C LEU A 197 -0.10 -1.42 8.94
N PHE A 198 -0.69 -1.73 10.09
CA PHE A 198 -1.70 -0.92 10.69
C PHE A 198 -1.16 0.39 11.30
N ASN A 199 -0.05 0.34 12.03
CA ASN A 199 0.62 1.54 12.56
C ASN A 199 1.10 2.44 11.42
N THR A 200 1.67 1.84 10.37
CA THR A 200 2.07 2.57 9.15
C THR A 200 0.88 3.29 8.53
N GLY A 201 -0.26 2.58 8.38
CA GLY A 201 -1.50 3.18 7.88
C GLY A 201 -2.02 4.31 8.77
N GLN A 202 -2.01 4.13 10.09
CA GLN A 202 -2.42 5.18 11.02
C GLN A 202 -1.57 6.45 10.88
N THR A 203 -0.25 6.34 10.75
CA THR A 203 0.61 7.52 10.59
C THR A 203 0.27 8.26 9.30
N VAL A 204 0.10 7.54 8.19
CA VAL A 204 -0.27 8.15 6.90
C VAL A 204 -1.63 8.86 6.98
N PHE A 205 -2.64 8.22 7.57
CA PHE A 205 -3.95 8.84 7.72
C PHE A 205 -3.97 10.00 8.70
N ALA A 206 -3.15 9.95 9.77
CA ALA A 206 -2.99 11.05 10.71
C ALA A 206 -2.35 12.26 10.04
N GLU A 207 -1.31 12.05 9.23
CA GLU A 207 -0.66 13.12 8.49
C GLU A 207 -1.60 13.75 7.46
N TYR A 208 -2.38 12.92 6.74
CA TYR A 208 -3.42 13.40 5.83
C TYR A 208 -4.50 14.20 6.56
N LEU A 209 -4.89 13.76 7.77
CA LEU A 209 -5.86 14.47 8.56
C LEU A 209 -5.36 15.87 8.92
N LEU A 210 -4.17 15.95 9.50
CA LEU A 210 -3.59 17.18 10.02
C LEU A 210 -3.16 18.16 8.92
N THR A 211 -2.76 17.65 7.75
CA THR A 211 -2.25 18.48 6.65
C THR A 211 -3.34 18.90 5.66
N ASN A 212 -4.31 18.02 5.40
CA ASN A 212 -5.25 18.19 4.27
C ASN A 212 -6.71 18.32 4.68
N THR A 213 -7.10 17.82 5.85
CA THR A 213 -8.52 17.76 6.26
C THR A 213 -8.86 18.83 7.28
N LEU A 214 -8.01 19.00 8.29
CA LEU A 214 -8.24 19.95 9.37
C LEU A 214 -7.84 21.37 8.98
N PRO A 215 -8.55 22.40 9.51
CA PRO A 215 -8.04 23.77 9.50
C PRO A 215 -6.66 23.86 10.16
N LYS A 216 -5.79 24.72 9.61
CA LYS A 216 -4.39 24.85 10.04
C LYS A 216 -4.27 25.18 11.54
N ASP A 217 -5.09 26.11 12.02
CA ASP A 217 -5.16 26.52 13.43
C ASP A 217 -5.55 25.36 14.36
N ILE A 218 -6.47 24.49 13.95
CA ILE A 218 -6.88 23.30 14.72
C ILE A 218 -5.77 22.25 14.73
N ALA A 219 -5.13 22.01 13.59
CA ALA A 219 -3.99 21.09 13.50
C ALA A 219 -2.81 21.58 14.35
N ASP A 220 -2.48 22.87 14.28
CA ASP A 220 -1.40 23.48 15.06
C ASP A 220 -1.71 23.46 16.57
N SER A 221 -2.97 23.70 16.96
CA SER A 221 -3.42 23.55 18.36
C SER A 221 -3.27 22.10 18.84
N HIS A 222 -3.50 21.12 17.97
CA HIS A 222 -3.27 19.73 18.30
C HIS A 222 -1.78 19.40 18.49
N LEU A 223 -0.94 19.88 17.58
CA LEU A 223 0.50 19.62 17.59
C LEU A 223 1.24 20.34 18.73
N SER A 224 0.75 21.51 19.14
CA SER A 224 1.27 22.28 20.28
C SER A 224 0.81 21.75 21.64
N GLY A 225 -0.23 20.92 21.67
CA GLY A 225 -0.80 20.34 22.89
C GLY A 225 -1.93 21.15 23.53
N ASP A 226 -2.35 22.26 22.92
CA ASP A 226 -3.50 23.06 23.36
C ASP A 226 -4.84 22.30 23.18
N LEU A 227 -4.90 21.43 22.17
CA LEU A 227 -6.04 20.56 21.87
C LEU A 227 -5.58 19.11 21.72
N HIS A 228 -6.41 18.15 22.13
CA HIS A 228 -6.13 16.73 21.92
C HIS A 228 -7.14 16.09 20.97
N ILE A 229 -6.71 15.76 19.75
CA ILE A 229 -7.48 14.96 18.80
C ILE A 229 -7.18 13.49 19.08
N THR A 230 -8.19 12.76 19.53
CA THR A 230 -8.03 11.34 19.83
C THR A 230 -7.95 10.52 18.54
N ARG A 231 -6.82 9.85 18.33
CA ARG A 231 -6.55 8.91 17.21
C ARG A 231 -6.76 9.53 15.82
N PRO A 232 -5.91 10.50 15.44
CA PRO A 232 -6.01 11.18 14.15
C PRO A 232 -5.98 10.22 12.96
N GLY A 233 -5.27 9.09 13.05
CA GLY A 233 -5.22 8.08 11.98
C GLY A 233 -6.53 7.30 11.73
N LEU A 234 -7.50 7.37 12.65
CA LEU A 234 -8.80 6.70 12.52
C LEU A 234 -9.98 7.68 12.51
N TRP A 235 -9.74 8.95 12.84
CA TRP A 235 -10.79 9.93 13.15
C TRP A 235 -11.78 10.14 12.00
N SER A 236 -11.30 10.21 10.75
CA SER A 236 -12.16 10.33 9.57
C SER A 236 -12.70 9.00 9.04
N LEU A 237 -12.30 7.87 9.62
CA LEU A 237 -12.57 6.53 9.08
C LEU A 237 -13.60 5.74 9.90
N LEU A 238 -13.57 5.88 11.23
CA LEU A 238 -14.39 5.07 12.14
C LEU A 238 -15.02 5.93 13.23
N PRO A 239 -16.26 5.65 13.65
CA PRO A 239 -16.82 6.25 14.86
C PRO A 239 -16.04 5.82 16.12
N ASP A 240 -16.10 6.64 17.17
CA ASP A 240 -15.51 6.32 18.46
C ASP A 240 -16.21 5.14 19.13
N SER A 241 -17.53 5.26 19.27
CA SER A 241 -18.37 4.28 19.94
C SER A 241 -19.55 3.86 19.06
N ILE A 242 -19.91 2.58 19.14
CA ILE A 242 -21.08 2.02 18.45
C ILE A 242 -22.00 1.36 19.47
N PHE A 243 -23.30 1.62 19.37
CA PHE A 243 -24.35 0.99 20.18
C PHE A 243 -25.15 0.04 19.31
N ILE A 244 -25.20 -1.25 19.66
CA ILE A 244 -25.89 -2.29 18.89
C ILE A 244 -26.74 -3.15 19.82
N ASN A 245 -27.95 -3.46 19.35
CA ASN A 245 -28.78 -4.51 19.94
C ASN A 245 -28.44 -5.86 19.27
N ILE A 246 -27.74 -6.74 19.98
CA ILE A 246 -27.32 -8.04 19.43
C ILE A 246 -28.54 -8.91 19.10
N LYS A 247 -29.63 -8.77 19.88
CA LYS A 247 -30.84 -9.57 19.68
C LYS A 247 -31.42 -9.32 18.29
N GLU A 248 -31.60 -8.06 17.93
CA GLU A 248 -32.11 -7.65 16.61
C GLU A 248 -31.17 -8.12 15.51
N LEU A 249 -29.86 -7.92 15.68
CA LEU A 249 -28.85 -8.32 14.70
C LEU A 249 -28.85 -9.84 14.40
N ILE A 250 -29.18 -10.66 15.40
CA ILE A 250 -29.27 -12.12 15.26
C ILE A 250 -30.64 -12.57 14.73
N GLU A 251 -31.72 -11.92 15.15
CA GLU A 251 -33.09 -12.26 14.74
C GLU A 251 -33.37 -11.84 13.28
N ASP A 252 -32.94 -10.64 12.89
CA ASP A 252 -33.14 -10.10 11.54
C ASP A 252 -32.08 -10.62 10.55
N GLY A 253 -30.96 -11.13 11.08
CA GLY A 253 -29.82 -11.61 10.32
C GLY A 253 -28.90 -10.49 9.83
N ILE A 254 -27.68 -10.87 9.45
CA ILE A 254 -26.64 -9.93 9.03
C ILE A 254 -26.39 -10.05 7.54
N ASP A 255 -26.71 -8.99 6.79
CA ASP A 255 -26.27 -8.84 5.40
C ASP A 255 -24.96 -8.05 5.33
N LEU A 256 -23.86 -8.76 5.08
CA LEU A 256 -22.52 -8.18 4.92
C LEU A 256 -22.29 -7.57 3.53
N LYS A 257 -23.28 -7.62 2.61
CA LYS A 257 -23.22 -7.03 1.26
C LYS A 257 -21.95 -7.38 0.47
N GLY A 258 -21.42 -8.58 0.67
CA GLY A 258 -20.18 -9.06 0.03
C GLY A 258 -18.87 -8.46 0.57
N LYS A 259 -18.90 -7.67 1.65
CA LYS A 259 -17.70 -7.02 2.21
C LYS A 259 -16.82 -7.93 3.09
N ALA A 260 -17.34 -9.09 3.49
CA ALA A 260 -16.65 -10.05 4.37
C ALA A 260 -16.71 -11.47 3.78
N LEU A 261 -16.11 -11.67 2.61
CA LEU A 261 -16.14 -12.95 1.88
C LEU A 261 -15.43 -14.09 2.62
N SER A 262 -14.52 -13.77 3.53
CA SER A 262 -13.81 -14.74 4.37
C SER A 262 -14.63 -15.25 5.55
N VAL A 263 -15.82 -14.70 5.79
CA VAL A 263 -16.65 -15.02 6.95
C VAL A 263 -17.75 -16.00 6.57
N SER A 264 -17.80 -17.13 7.28
CA SER A 264 -18.81 -18.16 7.10
C SER A 264 -20.20 -17.64 7.43
N LYS A 265 -21.18 -17.87 6.54
CA LYS A 265 -22.58 -17.52 6.80
C LYS A 265 -23.27 -18.64 7.58
N LEU A 266 -23.80 -18.31 8.76
CA LEU A 266 -24.72 -19.18 9.49
C LEU A 266 -26.13 -18.99 8.92
N THR A 267 -26.68 -20.04 8.30
CA THR A 267 -27.98 -19.98 7.60
C THR A 267 -29.18 -20.02 8.55
N SER A 268 -29.01 -20.56 9.77
CA SER A 268 -30.02 -20.45 10.83
C SER A 268 -29.39 -20.62 12.20
N ILE A 269 -29.85 -19.83 13.18
CA ILE A 269 -29.37 -19.86 14.57
C ILE A 269 -30.48 -20.46 15.44
N LYS A 270 -30.53 -21.79 15.49
CA LYS A 270 -31.58 -22.55 16.22
C LYS A 270 -31.10 -23.16 17.52
N THR A 271 -29.80 -23.41 17.65
CA THR A 271 -29.20 -24.03 18.84
C THR A 271 -28.34 -23.04 19.59
N LEU A 272 -28.16 -23.26 20.90
CA LEU A 272 -27.26 -22.45 21.73
C LEU A 272 -25.81 -22.50 21.21
N SER A 273 -25.39 -23.63 20.64
CA SER A 273 -24.07 -23.77 20.01
C SER A 273 -23.92 -22.86 18.78
N ASN A 274 -24.92 -22.85 17.88
CA ASN A 274 -24.89 -21.94 16.73
C ASN A 274 -24.96 -20.47 17.15
N LEU A 275 -25.70 -20.17 18.22
CA LEU A 275 -25.75 -18.81 18.79
C LEU A 275 -24.38 -18.38 19.31
N SER A 276 -23.68 -19.24 20.04
CA SER A 276 -22.33 -18.97 20.55
C SER A 276 -21.34 -18.72 19.41
N SER A 277 -21.40 -19.50 18.32
CA SER A 277 -20.57 -19.26 17.13
C SER A 277 -20.93 -17.94 16.44
N ALA A 278 -22.23 -17.65 16.27
CA ALA A 278 -22.70 -16.41 15.68
C ALA A 278 -22.24 -15.20 16.50
N LEU A 279 -22.38 -15.26 17.82
CA LEU A 279 -21.96 -14.21 18.73
C LEU A 279 -20.45 -13.93 18.62
N SER A 280 -19.62 -14.98 18.59
CA SER A 280 -18.16 -14.86 18.42
C SER A 280 -17.79 -14.14 17.12
N MET A 281 -18.47 -14.51 16.03
CA MET A 281 -18.29 -13.93 14.71
C MET A 281 -18.73 -12.46 14.67
N ILE A 282 -19.89 -12.16 15.24
CA ILE A 282 -20.48 -10.83 15.31
C ILE A 282 -19.58 -9.88 16.10
N ILE A 283 -19.14 -10.30 17.28
CA ILE A 283 -18.23 -9.52 18.12
C ILE A 283 -16.95 -9.22 17.32
N SER A 284 -16.37 -10.23 16.67
CA SER A 284 -15.15 -10.06 15.86
C SER A 284 -15.32 -9.15 14.63
N LEU A 285 -16.53 -9.06 14.08
CA LEU A 285 -16.85 -8.19 12.95
C LEU A 285 -17.04 -6.75 13.40
N ILE A 286 -17.89 -6.51 14.40
CA ILE A 286 -18.15 -5.17 14.94
C ILE A 286 -16.89 -4.58 15.58
N ALA A 287 -16.01 -5.45 16.09
CA ALA A 287 -14.66 -5.11 16.52
C ALA A 287 -13.81 -4.40 15.47
N LYS A 288 -14.23 -4.32 14.21
CA LYS A 288 -13.50 -3.60 13.15
C LYS A 288 -14.14 -2.27 12.76
N GLU A 289 -15.35 -2.01 13.25
CA GLU A 289 -16.19 -0.91 12.79
C GLU A 289 -16.26 0.26 13.78
N ALA A 290 -16.05 0.01 15.07
CA ALA A 290 -15.75 1.10 16.02
C ALA A 290 -14.24 1.37 16.04
N SER A 291 -13.82 2.45 16.66
CA SER A 291 -12.40 2.64 16.95
C SER A 291 -12.12 2.40 18.44
N GLN A 292 -13.03 2.80 19.34
CA GLN A 292 -12.81 2.89 20.79
C GLN A 292 -13.67 1.88 21.57
N GLU A 293 -14.98 1.93 21.37
CA GLU A 293 -15.93 1.19 22.20
C GLU A 293 -17.04 0.55 21.38
N VAL A 294 -17.47 -0.64 21.80
CA VAL A 294 -18.69 -1.27 21.31
C VAL A 294 -19.60 -1.59 22.49
N ILE A 295 -20.78 -1.01 22.48
CA ILE A 295 -21.83 -1.21 23.47
C ILE A 295 -22.84 -2.19 22.90
N MET A 296 -23.10 -3.26 23.64
CA MET A 296 -23.95 -4.36 23.23
C MET A 296 -25.12 -4.53 24.18
N ASP A 297 -26.33 -4.31 23.65
CA ASP A 297 -27.61 -4.45 24.33
C ASP A 297 -28.32 -5.73 23.90
N GLY A 298 -29.34 -6.13 24.66
CA GLY A 298 -30.23 -7.24 24.30
C GLY A 298 -29.67 -8.66 24.53
N LEU A 299 -28.42 -8.80 25.00
CA LEU A 299 -27.79 -10.11 25.20
C LEU A 299 -28.59 -11.02 26.15
N VAL A 300 -29.07 -10.51 27.29
CA VAL A 300 -29.85 -11.31 28.25
C VAL A 300 -31.17 -11.78 27.65
N SER A 301 -31.89 -10.89 26.95
CA SER A 301 -33.15 -11.24 26.29
C SER A 301 -32.96 -12.24 25.16
N LEU A 302 -31.80 -12.23 24.51
CA LEU A 302 -31.45 -13.16 23.46
C LEU A 302 -31.15 -14.54 24.03
N LEU A 303 -30.29 -14.64 25.04
CA LEU A 303 -29.88 -15.92 25.63
C LEU A 303 -31.04 -16.68 26.30
N SER A 304 -31.95 -15.95 26.96
CA SER A 304 -33.10 -16.54 27.65
C SER A 304 -34.07 -17.28 26.72
N LYS A 305 -34.04 -17.00 25.40
CA LYS A 305 -34.80 -17.74 24.39
C LYS A 305 -34.23 -19.14 24.09
N TYR A 306 -32.94 -19.36 24.34
CA TYR A 306 -32.25 -20.59 23.93
C TYR A 306 -31.99 -21.59 25.06
N SER A 307 -31.76 -21.12 26.30
CA SER A 307 -31.64 -22.00 27.46
C SER A 307 -32.04 -21.27 28.74
N LYS A 308 -32.55 -22.03 29.72
CA LYS A 308 -32.76 -21.56 31.11
C LYS A 308 -31.66 -22.05 32.06
N ASN A 309 -30.76 -22.91 31.58
CA ASN A 309 -29.67 -23.44 32.39
C ASN A 309 -28.53 -22.42 32.44
N LEU A 310 -28.35 -21.79 33.60
CA LEU A 310 -27.34 -20.74 33.81
C LEU A 310 -25.91 -21.23 33.57
N SER A 311 -25.58 -22.44 34.01
CA SER A 311 -24.23 -23.00 33.87
C SER A 311 -23.86 -23.22 32.40
N GLU A 312 -24.83 -23.67 31.59
CA GLU A 312 -24.64 -23.89 30.15
C GLU A 312 -24.48 -22.55 29.40
N LEU A 313 -25.27 -21.54 29.77
CA LEU A 313 -25.18 -20.19 29.19
C LEU A 313 -23.84 -19.53 29.52
N GLU A 314 -23.38 -19.64 30.76
CA GLU A 314 -22.09 -19.10 31.21
C GLU A 314 -20.95 -19.72 30.40
N GLU A 315 -20.89 -21.05 30.30
CA GLU A 315 -19.86 -21.76 29.54
C GLU A 315 -19.84 -21.29 28.08
N LYS A 316 -21.01 -21.18 27.43
CA LYS A 316 -21.11 -20.77 26.03
C LYS A 316 -20.75 -19.31 25.80
N LEU A 317 -21.06 -18.42 26.75
CA LEU A 317 -20.65 -17.01 26.68
C LEU A 317 -19.15 -16.84 26.84
N VAL A 318 -18.56 -17.51 27.84
CA VAL A 318 -17.12 -17.48 28.07
C VAL A 318 -16.38 -17.97 26.82
N ASN A 319 -16.83 -19.10 26.26
CA ASN A 319 -16.28 -19.62 25.01
C ASN A 319 -16.43 -18.62 23.85
N SER A 320 -17.59 -17.95 23.72
CA SER A 320 -17.76 -16.93 22.69
C SER A 320 -16.79 -15.76 22.83
N PHE A 321 -16.58 -15.27 24.05
CA PHE A 321 -15.64 -14.19 24.31
C PHE A 321 -14.20 -14.60 24.07
N ILE A 322 -13.79 -15.79 24.53
CA ILE A 322 -12.46 -16.35 24.26
C ILE A 322 -12.22 -16.43 22.75
N MET A 323 -13.17 -16.98 21.99
CA MET A 323 -13.03 -17.09 20.54
C MET A 323 -12.93 -15.72 19.87
N SER A 324 -13.75 -14.74 20.29
CA SER A 324 -13.69 -13.38 19.78
C SER A 324 -12.47 -12.58 20.24
N SER A 325 -11.75 -13.01 21.28
CA SER A 325 -10.57 -12.30 21.80
C SER A 325 -9.38 -12.32 20.85
N THR A 326 -9.41 -13.21 19.86
CA THR A 326 -8.48 -13.26 18.73
C THR A 326 -8.73 -12.15 17.70
N ALA A 327 -9.80 -11.36 17.88
CA ALA A 327 -10.11 -10.25 17.00
C ALA A 327 -8.98 -9.22 16.98
N PHE A 328 -8.84 -8.59 15.80
CA PHE A 328 -7.79 -7.65 15.49
C PHE A 328 -7.69 -6.53 16.53
N LYS A 329 -6.47 -6.28 17.04
CA LYS A 329 -6.19 -5.15 17.91
C LYS A 329 -5.71 -3.98 17.08
N PHE A 330 -6.49 -2.90 17.14
CA PHE A 330 -6.22 -1.65 16.45
C PHE A 330 -5.23 -0.75 17.20
N ASN A 331 -4.60 -1.17 18.32
CA ASN A 331 -3.58 -0.38 19.03
C ASN A 331 -3.07 -1.12 20.28
N LYS A 332 -2.05 -0.54 20.93
CA LYS A 332 -1.58 -0.93 22.28
C LYS A 332 -2.69 -0.83 23.35
N LEU A 333 -3.61 0.12 23.20
CA LEU A 333 -4.79 0.26 24.07
C LEU A 333 -5.90 -0.69 23.62
N ARG A 334 -6.49 -1.41 24.58
CA ARG A 334 -7.55 -2.40 24.31
C ARG A 334 -8.85 -1.69 23.97
N ARG A 335 -9.53 -2.14 22.91
CA ARG A 335 -10.93 -1.78 22.65
C ARG A 335 -11.81 -2.26 23.79
N LEU A 336 -12.71 -1.39 24.24
CA LEU A 336 -13.62 -1.70 25.34
C LEU A 336 -14.93 -2.27 24.79
N TYR A 337 -15.38 -3.37 25.40
CA TYR A 337 -16.70 -3.93 25.15
C TYR A 337 -17.55 -3.74 26.39
N HIS A 338 -18.66 -3.03 26.25
CA HIS A 338 -19.60 -2.82 27.33
C HIS A 338 -20.88 -3.61 27.05
N LEU A 339 -21.17 -4.55 27.93
CA LEU A 339 -22.42 -5.30 27.93
C LEU A 339 -23.39 -4.61 28.86
N ARG A 340 -24.49 -4.10 28.32
CA ARG A 340 -25.49 -3.41 29.13
C ARG A 340 -26.51 -4.41 29.66
N TYR A 341 -26.64 -4.42 30.98
CA TYR A 341 -27.64 -5.20 31.68
C TYR A 341 -28.72 -4.26 32.20
N HIS A 342 -29.95 -4.38 31.69
CA HIS A 342 -31.10 -3.81 32.35
C HIS A 342 -31.53 -4.76 33.47
N LEU A 343 -31.05 -4.49 34.68
CA LEU A 343 -31.60 -5.12 35.88
C LEU A 343 -33.03 -4.60 36.07
N VAL A 344 -34.01 -5.38 35.63
CA VAL A 344 -35.39 -5.18 36.09
C VAL A 344 -35.39 -5.54 37.56
N LEU A 345 -35.19 -4.54 38.42
CA LEU A 345 -35.57 -4.63 39.82
C LEU A 345 -37.07 -4.87 39.84
N ASN A 346 -37.48 -6.14 39.96
CA ASN A 346 -38.81 -6.50 40.39
C ASN A 346 -38.98 -5.95 41.81
N LYS A 347 -39.32 -4.66 41.94
CA LYS A 347 -39.97 -4.13 43.14
C LYS A 347 -41.37 -4.73 43.17
N LYS A 348 -41.48 -5.97 43.66
CA LYS A 348 -42.68 -6.36 44.40
C LYS A 348 -42.57 -5.65 45.76
N LEU A 349 -43.27 -4.53 45.89
CA LEU A 349 -43.73 -3.99 47.17
C LEU A 349 -45.22 -4.27 47.25
#